data_AF-A0AA36E3C0-F1
#
_entry.id   AF-A0AA36E3C0-F1
#
_cell.length_a   1.000
_cell.length_b   1.000
_cell.length_c   1.000
_cell.angle_alpha   90.00
_cell.angle_beta   90.00
_cell.angle_gamma   90.00
#
_symmetry.space_group_name_H-M   'P 1'
#
loop_
_entity.id
_entity.type
_entity.pdbx_description
1 polymer ?
#
loop_
_entity_poly.entity_id
_entity_poly.type
_entity_poly.pdbx_seq_one_letter_code
_entity_poly.pdbx_strand_id
1 'polypeptide(L)'
;MGLNIVGTVDKVNGNELSYNNFVEKYLSKNEPLVITGLMDDWRACKDWVFDDGRPNLQFISSTFGNSKVQVADCGSREFTEQKRFDMSVSDFIANWVDFSSVEHDNPSTNKLNGKTLLYLKDWHFVKIVGVPRV
;
A
#
# COMPACT_ATOMS: atom_id res chain seq x y z
N MET A 1 -0.18 15.91 -24.26
CA MET A 1 0.95 16.56 -23.57
C MET A 1 1.73 15.48 -22.85
N GLY A 2 3.03 15.37 -23.10
CA GLY A 2 3.89 14.41 -22.38
C GLY A 2 4.18 14.88 -20.95
N LEU A 3 4.50 13.94 -20.07
CA LEU A 3 5.00 14.22 -18.72
C LEU A 3 6.37 14.94 -18.83
N ASN A 4 6.52 16.08 -18.17
CA ASN A 4 7.82 16.76 -18.06
C ASN A 4 8.53 16.27 -16.78
N ILE A 5 9.56 15.44 -16.94
CA ILE A 5 10.35 14.90 -15.83
C ILE A 5 11.42 15.95 -15.47
N VAL A 6 11.26 16.58 -14.30
CA VAL A 6 12.12 17.70 -13.84
C VAL A 6 13.21 17.28 -12.85
N GLY A 7 13.36 15.99 -12.56
CA GLY A 7 14.36 15.48 -11.63
C GLY A 7 14.37 13.96 -11.55
N THR A 8 15.42 13.43 -10.94
CA THR A 8 15.60 12.00 -10.67
C THR A 8 15.86 11.81 -9.18
N VAL A 9 15.39 10.69 -8.64
CA VAL A 9 15.72 10.26 -7.28
C VAL A 9 16.78 9.17 -7.38
N ASP A 10 17.87 9.33 -6.64
CA ASP A 10 18.93 8.33 -6.59
C ASP A 10 18.38 6.99 -6.08
N LYS A 11 18.93 5.89 -6.61
CA LYS A 11 18.61 4.53 -6.18
C LYS A 11 19.90 3.76 -5.91
N VAL A 12 20.06 3.27 -4.68
CA VAL A 12 21.29 2.60 -4.24
C VAL A 12 20.99 1.31 -3.48
N ASN A 13 21.92 0.35 -3.57
CA ASN A 13 21.88 -0.86 -2.75
C ASN A 13 22.35 -0.54 -1.33
N GLY A 14 21.50 -0.78 -0.33
CA GLY A 14 21.81 -0.52 1.06
C GLY A 14 22.93 -1.39 1.62
N ASN A 15 23.19 -2.56 1.01
CA ASN A 15 24.33 -3.41 1.38
C ASN A 15 25.68 -2.80 0.95
N GLU A 16 25.66 -1.82 0.03
CA GLU A 16 26.83 -1.11 -0.48
C GLU A 16 26.93 0.33 0.08
N LEU A 17 25.90 0.77 0.84
CA LEU A 17 25.81 2.12 1.38
C LEU A 17 26.18 2.13 2.87
N SER A 18 27.35 2.71 3.19
CA SER A 18 27.70 2.96 4.59
C SER A 18 26.80 4.04 5.21
N TYR A 19 26.58 3.95 6.53
CA TYR A 19 25.81 4.94 7.27
C TYR A 19 26.37 6.36 7.12
N ASN A 20 27.69 6.53 7.19
CA ASN A 20 28.33 7.84 7.02
C ASN A 20 28.07 8.41 5.62
N ASN A 21 28.21 7.59 4.57
CA ASN A 21 27.90 8.02 3.21
C ASN A 21 26.43 8.39 3.05
N PHE A 22 25.51 7.64 3.66
CA PHE A 22 24.09 7.98 3.68
C PHE A 22 23.84 9.35 4.34
N VAL A 23 24.45 9.58 5.50
CA VAL A 23 24.27 10.83 6.26
C VAL A 23 24.83 12.04 5.50
N GLU A 24 26.07 11.95 5.04
CA GLU A 24 26.77 13.06 4.38
C GLU A 24 26.18 13.37 3.00
N LYS A 25 25.80 12.35 2.22
CA LYS A 25 25.31 12.56 0.86
C LYS A 25 23.83 12.93 0.80
N TYR A 26 23.00 12.31 1.64
CA TYR A 26 21.54 12.38 1.50
C TYR A 26 20.86 13.03 2.71
N LEU A 27 21.06 12.48 3.91
CA LEU A 27 20.28 12.91 5.10
C LEU A 27 20.55 14.37 5.47
N SER A 28 21.83 14.77 5.56
CA SER A 28 22.22 16.13 5.94
C SER A 28 21.80 17.19 4.93
N LYS A 29 21.61 16.80 3.67
CA LYS A 29 21.15 17.66 2.59
C LYS A 29 19.64 17.62 2.38
N ASN A 30 18.93 16.73 3.09
CA ASN A 30 17.51 16.47 2.91
C ASN A 30 17.16 16.06 1.47
N GLU A 31 18.02 15.26 0.84
CA GLU A 31 17.82 14.76 -0.53
C GLU A 31 17.08 13.41 -0.53
N PRO A 32 16.11 13.19 -1.42
CA PRO A 32 15.39 11.93 -1.50
C PRO A 32 16.29 10.81 -2.05
N LEU A 33 16.10 9.61 -1.53
CA LEU A 33 16.86 8.41 -1.91
C LEU A 33 15.95 7.18 -1.87
N VAL A 34 16.06 6.31 -2.86
CA VAL A 34 15.51 4.95 -2.84
C VAL A 34 16.60 3.97 -2.42
N ILE A 35 16.40 3.26 -1.31
CA ILE A 35 17.33 2.23 -0.83
C ILE A 35 16.75 0.85 -1.11
N THR A 36 17.52 -0.02 -1.76
CA THR A 36 17.17 -1.43 -2.00
C THR A 36 18.03 -2.37 -1.15
N GLY A 37 17.71 -3.68 -1.12
CA GLY A 37 18.59 -4.71 -0.55
C GLY A 37 18.60 -4.83 0.98
N LEU A 38 17.95 -3.92 1.72
CA LEU A 38 17.86 -3.98 3.19
C LEU A 38 16.64 -4.76 3.71
N MET A 39 15.61 -4.92 2.87
CA MET A 39 14.31 -5.48 3.25
C MET A 39 14.11 -6.89 2.70
N ASP A 40 15.08 -7.47 2.00
CA ASP A 40 14.93 -8.73 1.25
C ASP A 40 14.54 -9.91 2.17
N ASP A 41 15.00 -9.87 3.43
CA ASP A 41 14.67 -10.87 4.44
C ASP A 41 13.40 -10.59 5.25
N TRP A 42 12.75 -9.45 5.04
CA TRP A 42 11.53 -9.12 5.75
C TRP A 42 10.42 -10.09 5.35
N ARG A 43 9.68 -10.58 6.35
CA ARG A 43 8.51 -11.42 6.11
C ARG A 43 7.49 -10.74 5.19
N ALA A 44 7.34 -9.42 5.24
CA ALA A 44 6.45 -8.70 4.33
C ALA A 44 6.82 -8.92 2.84
N CYS A 45 8.11 -9.02 2.51
CA CYS A 45 8.59 -9.29 1.15
C CYS A 45 8.38 -10.75 0.70
N LYS A 46 7.96 -11.64 1.61
CA LYS A 46 7.75 -13.09 1.37
C LYS A 46 6.29 -13.48 1.52
N ASP A 47 5.62 -12.95 2.52
CA ASP A 47 4.25 -13.27 2.90
C ASP A 47 3.23 -12.39 2.17
N TRP A 48 3.53 -11.11 1.93
CA TRP A 48 2.56 -10.11 1.43
C TRP A 48 2.66 -9.88 -0.07
N VAL A 49 3.63 -10.50 -0.75
CA VAL A 49 3.92 -10.31 -2.17
C VAL A 49 4.21 -11.68 -2.79
N PHE A 50 3.75 -11.92 -4.01
CA PHE A 50 4.12 -13.09 -4.80
C PHE A 50 5.45 -12.87 -5.53
N ASP A 51 6.05 -13.93 -6.06
CA ASP A 51 7.33 -13.86 -6.81
C ASP A 51 7.27 -12.94 -8.05
N ASP A 52 6.07 -12.68 -8.57
CA ASP A 52 5.84 -11.75 -9.69
C ASP A 52 5.64 -10.28 -9.27
N GLY A 53 5.80 -9.98 -7.99
CA GLY A 53 5.65 -8.64 -7.42
C GLY A 53 4.22 -8.21 -7.14
N ARG A 54 3.21 -9.03 -7.43
CA ARG A 54 1.81 -8.71 -7.10
C ARG A 54 1.53 -8.92 -5.61
N PRO A 55 0.64 -8.13 -5.00
CA PRO A 55 0.29 -8.30 -3.59
C PRO A 55 -0.41 -9.64 -3.34
N ASN A 56 0.01 -10.36 -2.30
CA ASN A 56 -0.65 -11.55 -1.80
C ASN A 56 -1.80 -11.16 -0.86
N LEU A 57 -2.91 -10.72 -1.46
CA LEU A 57 -4.10 -10.30 -0.70
C LEU A 57 -4.76 -11.43 0.06
N GLN A 58 -4.58 -12.68 -0.37
CA GLN A 58 -5.10 -13.84 0.35
C GLN A 58 -4.45 -13.96 1.73
N PHE A 59 -3.14 -13.73 1.85
CA PHE A 59 -2.45 -13.71 3.13
C PHE A 59 -3.01 -12.63 4.05
N ILE A 60 -3.19 -11.41 3.54
CA ILE A 60 -3.70 -10.27 4.31
C ILE A 60 -5.14 -10.55 4.79
N SER A 61 -6.02 -11.03 3.91
CA SER A 61 -7.40 -11.38 4.25
C SER A 61 -7.47 -12.51 5.28
N SER A 62 -6.66 -13.55 5.12
CA SER A 62 -6.65 -14.70 6.04
C SER A 62 -6.12 -14.33 7.43
N THR A 63 -5.13 -13.44 7.49
CA THR A 63 -4.46 -13.07 8.75
C THR A 63 -5.20 -11.96 9.49
N PHE A 64 -5.80 -11.01 8.75
CA PHE A 64 -6.33 -9.77 9.31
C PHE A 64 -7.77 -9.47 8.91
N GLY A 65 -8.45 -10.36 8.20
CA GLY A 65 -9.76 -10.12 7.58
C GLY A 65 -10.82 -9.54 8.51
N ASN A 66 -10.86 -10.01 9.77
CA ASN A 66 -11.81 -9.55 10.78
C ASN A 66 -11.50 -8.15 11.36
N SER A 67 -10.32 -7.59 11.07
CA SER A 67 -9.93 -6.27 11.57
C SER A 67 -10.87 -5.22 11.00
N LYS A 68 -11.40 -4.36 11.86
CA LYS A 68 -12.18 -3.20 11.44
C LYS A 68 -11.24 -2.07 11.06
N VAL A 69 -11.45 -1.51 9.88
CA VAL A 69 -10.63 -0.47 9.28
C VAL A 69 -11.49 0.65 8.73
N GLN A 70 -10.94 1.86 8.75
CA GLN A 70 -11.56 3.01 8.10
C GLN A 70 -10.98 3.15 6.69
N VAL A 71 -11.86 3.19 5.69
CA VAL A 71 -11.49 3.37 4.28
C VAL A 71 -12.05 4.67 3.76
N ALA A 72 -11.35 5.27 2.80
CA ALA A 72 -11.80 6.45 2.08
C ALA A 72 -12.37 6.07 0.71
N ASP A 73 -13.52 6.65 0.34
CA ASP A 73 -14.10 6.59 -0.99
C ASP A 73 -13.43 7.65 -1.89
N CYS A 74 -12.60 7.22 -2.84
CA CYS A 74 -11.94 8.10 -3.80
C CYS A 74 -12.84 8.57 -4.95
N GLY A 75 -14.06 8.03 -5.05
CA GLY A 75 -15.08 8.37 -6.04
C GLY A 75 -16.04 9.48 -5.59
N SER A 76 -16.01 9.89 -4.32
CA SER A 76 -16.78 11.02 -3.80
C SER A 76 -15.85 12.02 -3.09
N ARG A 77 -15.91 13.29 -3.49
CA ARG A 77 -15.16 14.37 -2.85
C ARG A 77 -16.16 15.41 -2.38
N GLU A 78 -16.22 15.64 -1.07
CA GLU A 78 -17.01 16.72 -0.48
C GLU A 78 -16.06 17.71 0.18
N PHE A 79 -16.00 18.92 -0.39
CA PHE A 79 -15.36 20.14 0.13
C PHE A 79 -13.87 20.12 0.53
N THR A 80 -13.18 18.97 0.48
CA THR A 80 -11.73 18.71 0.48
C THR A 80 -11.46 17.30 1.02
N GLU A 81 -12.44 16.71 1.71
CA GLU A 81 -12.35 15.38 2.32
C GLU A 81 -12.97 14.32 1.41
N GLN A 82 -12.36 13.14 1.42
CA GLN A 82 -12.96 11.93 0.89
C GLN A 82 -13.87 11.34 1.96
N LYS A 83 -15.06 10.87 1.57
CA LYS A 83 -15.98 10.22 2.50
C LYS A 83 -15.31 8.99 3.11
N ARG A 84 -15.31 8.89 4.43
CA ARG A 84 -14.73 7.77 5.17
C ARG A 84 -15.81 6.93 5.82
N PHE A 85 -15.60 5.63 5.87
CA PHE A 85 -16.49 4.69 6.54
C PHE A 85 -15.74 3.43 6.97
N ASP A 86 -16.32 2.72 7.93
CA ASP A 86 -15.71 1.53 8.50
C ASP A 86 -16.14 0.27 7.72
N MET A 87 -15.22 -0.66 7.54
CA MET A 87 -15.48 -2.00 7.01
C MET A 87 -14.49 -3.03 7.58
N SER A 88 -14.67 -4.31 7.25
CA SER A 88 -13.63 -5.30 7.55
C SER A 88 -12.52 -5.27 6.48
N VAL A 89 -11.32 -5.73 6.83
CA VAL A 89 -10.23 -5.91 5.84
C VAL A 89 -10.64 -6.88 4.74
N SER A 90 -11.41 -7.93 5.07
CA SER A 90 -11.93 -8.85 4.05
C SER A 90 -12.88 -8.16 3.07
N ASP A 91 -13.76 -7.28 3.55
CA ASP A 91 -14.66 -6.49 2.68
C ASP A 91 -13.87 -5.54 1.77
N PHE A 92 -12.84 -4.89 2.31
CA PHE A 92 -11.95 -4.03 1.54
C PHE A 92 -11.22 -4.79 0.43
N ILE A 93 -10.65 -5.96 0.75
CA ILE A 93 -9.95 -6.80 -0.22
C ILE A 93 -10.89 -7.32 -1.30
N ALA A 94 -12.11 -7.74 -0.93
CA ALA A 94 -13.12 -8.15 -1.90
C ALA A 94 -13.46 -7.01 -2.86
N ASN A 95 -13.64 -5.79 -2.35
CA ASN A 95 -13.85 -4.60 -3.18
C ASN A 95 -12.67 -4.35 -4.14
N TRP A 96 -11.42 -4.42 -3.63
CA TRP A 96 -10.22 -4.19 -4.45
C TRP A 96 -10.09 -5.20 -5.59
N VAL A 97 -10.27 -6.50 -5.30
CA VAL A 97 -10.19 -7.57 -6.31
C VAL A 97 -11.26 -7.38 -7.38
N ASP A 98 -12.49 -7.11 -6.95
CA ASP A 98 -13.60 -6.83 -7.87
C ASP A 98 -13.30 -5.62 -8.74
N PHE A 99 -12.81 -4.52 -8.15
CA PHE A 99 -12.50 -3.29 -8.89
C PHE A 99 -11.37 -3.48 -9.91
N SER A 100 -10.28 -4.16 -9.51
CA SER A 100 -9.15 -4.45 -10.40
C SER A 100 -9.53 -5.34 -11.59
N SER A 101 -10.47 -6.26 -11.41
CA SER A 101 -10.94 -7.11 -12.52
C SER A 101 -11.67 -6.32 -13.62
N VAL A 102 -12.32 -5.21 -13.28
CA VAL A 102 -13.13 -4.41 -14.22
C VAL A 102 -12.32 -3.22 -14.79
N GLU A 103 -11.38 -2.65 -14.04
CA GLU A 103 -10.49 -1.59 -14.57
C GLU A 103 -9.63 -2.07 -15.75
N HIS A 104 -9.21 -3.33 -15.73
CA HIS A 104 -8.47 -3.94 -16.84
C HIS A 104 -9.23 -3.86 -18.18
N ASP A 105 -10.57 -3.83 -18.13
CA ASP A 105 -11.44 -3.77 -19.31
C ASP A 105 -11.82 -2.33 -19.70
N ASN A 106 -11.77 -1.36 -18.78
CA ASN A 106 -12.12 0.04 -19.07
C ASN A 106 -11.44 1.05 -18.11
N PRO A 107 -10.24 1.56 -18.46
CA PRO A 107 -9.31 2.18 -17.49
C PRO A 107 -9.54 3.67 -17.20
N SER A 108 -10.78 4.14 -16.95
CA SER A 108 -11.01 5.61 -16.93
C SER A 108 -11.96 6.19 -15.88
N THR A 109 -12.36 5.45 -14.85
CA THR A 109 -13.31 5.99 -13.85
C THR A 109 -13.06 5.49 -12.43
N ASN A 110 -12.99 6.39 -11.44
CA ASN A 110 -13.00 6.08 -9.99
C ASN A 110 -14.30 5.38 -9.51
N LYS A 111 -15.20 5.06 -10.45
CA LYS A 111 -16.44 4.32 -10.27
C LYS A 111 -16.58 3.30 -11.40
N LEU A 112 -16.75 2.03 -11.08
CA LEU A 112 -17.04 0.98 -12.05
C LEU A 112 -18.19 0.12 -11.53
N ASN A 113 -19.23 -0.06 -12.34
CA ASN A 113 -20.42 -0.87 -12.03
C ASN A 113 -21.04 -0.57 -10.64
N GLY A 114 -21.09 0.72 -10.25
CA GLY A 114 -21.62 1.16 -8.96
C GLY A 114 -20.66 0.99 -7.76
N LYS A 115 -19.47 0.42 -7.96
CA LYS A 115 -18.40 0.35 -6.96
C LYS A 115 -17.44 1.51 -7.13
N THR A 116 -16.94 2.02 -6.01
CA THR A 116 -15.98 3.13 -5.95
C THR A 116 -14.58 2.62 -5.65
N LEU A 117 -13.56 3.27 -6.20
CA LEU A 117 -12.17 3.03 -5.79
C LEU A 117 -12.02 3.40 -4.31
N LEU A 118 -11.68 2.40 -3.48
CA LEU A 118 -11.47 2.60 -2.05
C LEU A 118 -9.98 2.70 -1.73
N TYR A 119 -9.66 3.50 -0.72
CA TYR A 119 -8.30 3.66 -0.23
C TYR A 119 -8.21 3.40 1.27
N LEU A 120 -7.38 2.42 1.64
CA LEU A 120 -7.05 2.10 3.03
C LEU A 120 -5.73 2.78 3.41
N LYS A 121 -5.79 3.78 4.29
CA LYS A 121 -4.63 4.56 4.76
C LYS A 121 -4.51 4.47 6.28
N ASP A 122 -3.29 4.59 6.78
CA ASP A 122 -2.97 4.71 8.22
C ASP A 122 -3.50 3.52 9.07
N TRP A 123 -3.69 2.35 8.43
CA TRP A 123 -4.04 1.13 9.14
C TRP A 123 -2.82 0.57 9.86
N HIS A 124 -2.93 0.48 11.18
CA HIS A 124 -1.91 -0.12 12.03
C HIS A 124 -2.25 -1.60 12.23
N PHE A 125 -1.35 -2.51 11.86
CA PHE A 125 -1.52 -3.94 12.02
C PHE A 125 -1.58 -4.33 13.51
N VAL A 126 -2.77 -4.27 14.11
CA VAL A 126 -2.96 -4.79 15.47
C VAL A 126 -3.32 -6.27 15.36
N LYS A 127 -2.33 -7.14 15.59
CA LYS A 127 -2.63 -8.56 15.84
C LYS A 127 -3.34 -8.62 17.20
N ILE A 128 -4.67 -8.80 17.19
CA ILE A 128 -5.39 -9.15 18.41
C ILE A 128 -4.84 -10.52 18.84
N VAL A 129 -3.98 -10.53 19.86
CA VAL A 129 -3.58 -11.76 20.52
C VAL A 129 -4.84 -12.25 21.24
N GLY A 130 -5.52 -13.22 20.66
CA GLY A 130 -6.70 -13.83 21.28
C GLY A 130 -6.32 -14.34 22.67
N VAL A 131 -7.10 -13.96 23.68
CA VAL A 131 -7.03 -14.56 25.01
C VAL A 131 -7.19 -16.07 24.82
N PRO A 132 -6.32 -16.93 25.38
CA PRO A 132 -6.50 -18.37 25.32
C PRO A 132 -7.87 -18.70 25.90
N ARG A 133 -8.70 -19.41 25.14
CA ARG A 133 -9.90 -20.01 25.73
C ARG A 133 -9.42 -21.02 26.75
N VAL A 134 -9.71 -20.75 28.03
CA VAL A 134 -9.54 -21.67 29.16
C VAL A 134 -10.43 -22.88 28.96
#